data_AF-A0A4R0R7I0-F1
#
_entry.id   AF-A0A4R0R7I0-F1
#
_cell.length_a   1.000
_cell.length_b   1.000
_cell.length_c   1.000
_cell.angle_alpha   90.00
_cell.angle_beta   90.00
_cell.angle_gamma   90.00
#
_symmetry.space_group_name_H-M   'P 1'
#
loop_
_entity.id
_entity.type
_entity.pdbx_description
1 polymer ?
#
loop_
_entity_poly.entity_id
_entity_poly.type
_entity_poly.pdbx_seq_one_letter_code
_entity_poly.pdbx_strand_id
1 'polypeptide(L)' 'MACSTRTVPSWTQFPAELKFAVVDLLDAEDVKCFSQASKESYALCIPALFKNVNLRDHASLISFLSN' A
#
# COMPACT_ATOMS: atom_id res chain seq x y z
N MET A 1 8.27 -34.30 24.47
CA MET A 1 8.08 -32.84 24.32
C MET A 1 7.79 -32.57 22.85
N ALA A 2 6.55 -32.26 22.49
CA ALA A 2 6.22 -31.81 21.13
C ALA A 2 6.34 -30.28 21.10
N CYS A 3 7.22 -29.76 20.25
CA CYS A 3 7.33 -28.32 19.99
C CYS A 3 6.16 -27.91 19.12
N SER A 4 5.19 -27.16 19.66
CA SER A 4 4.11 -26.56 18.88
C SER A 4 4.70 -25.49 17.96
N THR A 5 4.88 -25.82 16.69
CA THR A 5 5.25 -24.84 15.66
C THR A 5 4.07 -23.89 15.44
N ARG A 6 4.19 -22.67 15.97
CA ARG A 6 3.23 -21.59 15.70
C ARG A 6 3.42 -21.14 14.26
N THR A 7 2.55 -21.59 13.36
CA THR A 7 2.47 -21.07 12.00
C THR A 7 1.93 -19.65 12.05
N VAL A 8 2.77 -18.67 11.74
CA VAL A 8 2.29 -17.32 11.47
C VAL A 8 1.64 -17.33 10.08
N PRO A 9 0.40 -16.82 9.95
CA PRO A 9 -0.23 -16.72 8.64
C PRO A 9 0.63 -15.85 7.74
N SER A 10 0.83 -16.29 6.50
CA SER A 10 1.59 -15.51 5.52
C SER A 10 0.80 -14.26 5.15
N TRP A 11 1.49 -13.18 4.73
CA TRP A 11 0.85 -11.93 4.30
C TRP A 11 -0.34 -12.17 3.35
N THR A 12 -0.17 -13.10 2.42
CA THR A 12 -1.18 -13.48 1.42
C THR A 12 -2.47 -14.06 2.01
N GLN A 13 -2.42 -14.66 3.20
CA GLN A 13 -3.57 -15.29 3.88
C GLN A 13 -4.43 -14.29 4.65
N PHE A 14 -3.96 -13.05 4.85
CA PHE A 14 -4.78 -12.04 5.50
C PHE A 14 -5.94 -11.59 4.59
N PRO A 15 -7.13 -11.34 5.16
CA PRO A 15 -8.22 -10.71 4.45
C PRO A 15 -7.84 -9.31 3.99
N ALA A 16 -8.47 -8.85 2.90
CA ALA A 16 -8.13 -7.58 2.25
C ALA A 16 -8.29 -6.40 3.20
N GLU A 17 -9.30 -6.41 4.07
CA GLU A 17 -9.62 -5.38 5.05
C GLU A 17 -8.45 -5.14 6.02
N LEU A 18 -7.80 -6.22 6.48
CA LEU A 18 -6.63 -6.10 7.35
C LEU A 18 -5.40 -5.59 6.59
N LYS A 19 -5.25 -5.99 5.33
CA LYS A 19 -4.17 -5.48 4.47
C LYS A 19 -4.32 -3.97 4.23
N PHE A 20 -5.54 -3.50 3.96
CA PHE A 20 -5.84 -2.07 3.82
C PHE A 20 -5.60 -1.31 5.12
N ALA A 21 -6.03 -1.86 6.27
CA ALA A 21 -5.78 -1.23 7.57
C ALA A 21 -4.29 -1.06 7.86
N VAL A 22 -3.44 -2.02 7.46
CA VAL A 22 -1.98 -1.87 7.58
C VAL A 22 -1.47 -0.76 6.67
N VAL A 23 -1.91 -0.72 5.40
CA VAL A 23 -1.49 0.31 4.45
C VAL A 23 -1.91 1.71 4.90
N ASP A 24 -3.09 1.87 5.50
CA ASP A 24 -3.57 3.16 6.03
C ASP A 24 -2.74 3.70 7.20
N LEU A 25 -1.99 2.85 7.89
CA LEU A 25 -1.09 3.22 8.99
C LEU A 25 0.33 3.55 8.51
N LEU A 26 0.65 3.32 7.22
CA LEU A 26 1.95 3.62 6.65
C LEU A 26 2.05 5.10 6.24
N ASP A 27 3.23 5.67 6.44
CA ASP A 27 3.55 7.00 5.91
C ASP A 27 3.67 6.98 4.39
N ALA A 28 3.52 8.14 3.74
CA ALA A 28 3.49 8.23 2.27
C ALA A 28 4.75 7.63 1.60
N GLU A 29 5.92 7.74 2.23
CA GLU A 29 7.16 7.13 1.74
C GLU A 29 7.11 5.60 1.81
N ASP A 30 6.62 5.05 2.92
CA ASP A 30 6.48 3.61 3.13
C ASP A 30 5.40 3.01 2.23
N VAL A 31 4.27 3.71 2.02
CA VAL A 31 3.24 3.32 1.04
C VAL A 31 3.85 3.20 -0.35
N LYS A 32 4.70 4.17 -0.74
CA LYS A 32 5.38 4.17 -2.04
C LYS A 32 6.37 3.01 -2.16
N CYS A 33 7.15 2.73 -1.12
CA CYS A 33 8.06 1.58 -1.08
C CYS A 33 7.29 0.26 -1.16
N PHE A 34 6.24 0.11 -0.35
CA PHE A 34 5.42 -1.10 -0.31
C PHE A 34 4.70 -1.37 -1.65
N SER A 35 4.25 -0.31 -2.33
CA SER A 35 3.59 -0.44 -3.63
C SER A 35 4.48 -1.07 -4.72
N GLN A 36 5.80 -1.04 -4.56
CA GLN A 36 6.76 -1.59 -5.53
C GLN A 36 7.08 -3.07 -5.27
N ALA A 37 6.66 -3.63 -4.13
CA ALA A 37 7.01 -5.00 -3.73
C ALA A 37 6.31 -6.07 -4.57
N SER A 38 5.06 -5.83 -4.99
CA SER A 38 4.29 -6.76 -5.82
C SER A 38 3.09 -6.08 -6.48
N LYS A 39 2.48 -6.74 -7.49
CA LYS A 39 1.22 -6.26 -8.10
C LYS A 39 0.06 -6.18 -7.09
N GLU A 40 -0.01 -7.13 -6.15
CA GLU A 40 -1.04 -7.14 -5.11
C GLU A 40 -0.83 -5.98 -4.14
N SER A 41 0.42 -5.75 -3.70
CA SER A 41 0.79 -4.62 -2.86
C SER A 41 0.50 -3.28 -3.53
N TYR A 42 0.80 -3.17 -4.84
CA TYR A 42 0.46 -1.98 -5.61
C TYR A 42 -1.03 -1.68 -5.57
N ALA A 43 -1.88 -2.68 -5.85
CA ALA A 43 -3.34 -2.52 -5.86
C ALA A 43 -3.87 -2.09 -4.48
N LEU A 44 -3.30 -2.62 -3.39
CA LEU A 44 -3.65 -2.23 -2.01
C LEU A 44 -3.24 -0.79 -1.70
N CYS A 45 -2.13 -0.31 -2.26
CA CYS A 45 -1.63 1.04 -2.04
C CYS A 45 -2.34 2.12 -2.85
N ILE A 46 -3.08 1.78 -3.92
CA ILE A 46 -3.72 2.78 -4.80
C ILE A 46 -4.55 3.80 -3.99
N PRO A 47 -5.48 3.40 -3.10
CA PRO A 47 -6.26 4.36 -2.32
C PRO A 47 -5.36 5.30 -1.51
N ALA A 48 -4.32 4.78 -0.85
CA ALA A 48 -3.42 5.59 -0.02
C ALA A 48 -2.49 6.50 -0.84
N LEU A 49 -1.97 6.03 -1.99
CA LEU A 49 -1.12 6.81 -2.89
C LEU A 49 -1.83 8.03 -3.47
N PHE A 50 -3.13 7.89 -3.77
CA PHE A 50 -3.92 8.95 -4.39
C PHE A 50 -4.82 9.70 -3.40
N LYS A 51 -4.83 9.31 -2.11
CA LYS A 51 -5.59 9.99 -1.06
C LYS A 51 -5.18 11.45 -0.90
N ASN A 52 -3.87 11.73 -0.98
CA ASN A 52 -3.29 13.06 -0.81
C ASN A 52 -2.22 13.29 -1.87
N VAL A 53 -2.60 13.92 -2.98
CA VAL A 53 -1.65 14.29 -4.05
C VAL A 53 -1.27 15.76 -3.90
N ASN A 54 0.02 16.02 -3.67
CA ASN A 54 0.54 17.39 -3.57
C ASN A 54 1.09 17.85 -4.94
N LEU A 55 0.28 18.58 -5.70
CA LEU A 55 0.66 19.16 -6.99
C LEU A 55 0.99 20.64 -6.77
N ARG A 56 2.28 20.96 -6.65
CA ARG A 56 2.75 22.30 -6.27
C ARG A 56 2.68 23.33 -7.39
N ASP A 57 2.63 22.88 -8.63
CA ASP A 57 2.63 23.74 -9.81
C ASP A 57 1.57 23.33 -10.84
N HIS A 58 1.22 24.30 -11.69
CA HIS A 58 0.22 24.12 -12.74
C HIS A 58 0.62 23.03 -13.74
N ALA A 59 1.92 22.89 -14.06
CA ALA A 59 2.39 21.87 -14.99
C ALA A 59 2.16 20.45 -14.44
N SER A 60 2.40 20.24 -13.16
CA SER A 60 2.16 18.99 -12.43
C SER A 60 0.68 18.66 -12.39
N LEU A 61 -0.18 19.66 -12.21
CA LEU A 61 -1.64 19.48 -12.29
C LEU A 61 -2.08 19.04 -13.68
N ILE A 62 -1.65 19.75 -14.73
CA ILE A 62 -1.99 19.38 -16.11
C ILE A 62 -1.46 17.98 -16.44
N SER A 63 -0.22 17.65 -16.05
CA SER A 63 0.35 16.33 -16.28
C SER A 63 -0.41 15.22 -15.55
N PHE A 64 -0.91 15.49 -14.35
CA PHE A 64 -1.73 14.54 -13.59
C PHE A 64 -3.09 14.28 -14.26
N LEU A 65 -3.76 15.32 -14.78
CA LEU A 65 -5.06 15.22 -15.45
C LEU A 65 -5.00 14.63 -16.86
N SER A 66 -3.82 14.63 -17.49
CA SER A 66 -3.63 14.16 -18.87
C SER A 66 -3.29 12.67 -18.97
N ASN A 67 -3.19 11.96 -17.84
CA ASN A 67 -3.03 10.50 -17.73
C ASN A 67 -4.37 9.84 -17.37
#